data_AF-A0A352MVR1-F1
#
_entry.id   AF-A0A352MVR1-F1
#
_cell.length_a   1.000
_cell.length_b   1.000
_cell.length_c   1.000
_cell.angle_alpha   90.00
_cell.angle_beta   90.00
_cell.angle_gamma   90.00
#
_symmetry.space_group_name_H-M   'P 1'
#
loop_
_entity.id
_entity.type
_entity.pdbx_description
1 polymer ?
#
loop_
_entity_poly.entity_id
_entity_poly.type
_entity_poly.pdbx_seq_one_letter_code
_entity_poly.pdbx_strand_id
1 'polypeptide(L)'
;MSKNQNVLQQNTYVVVSYYTAEFGGEINNYSKEEIDNISFSELYTRVQAVIRSLASAEVYGRVLESEELAELLYIAYNRDEAEVLNLRKAFDAGFDNFYVTAPDILEKKKRKIEQEIEEEAIELATSSLLEADRIRMLENSKQQRVKDRANEIVDAYKDSLDKELYKETKRQIKNSNKTEENNIEEEKENKKIHSKKITRTTRTKKS
;
A
#
# COMPACT_ATOMS: atom_id res chain seq x y z
N MET A 1 35.75 9.99 -24.74
CA MET A 1 35.71 11.03 -23.70
C MET A 1 34.42 10.86 -22.92
N SER A 2 34.52 10.41 -21.66
CA SER A 2 33.41 9.88 -20.85
C SER A 2 32.52 11.01 -20.30
N LYS A 3 31.20 10.89 -20.49
CA LYS A 3 30.13 11.79 -20.03
C LYS A 3 29.81 11.64 -18.52
N ASN A 4 30.80 11.33 -17.69
CA ASN A 4 30.55 10.92 -16.30
C ASN A 4 31.39 11.68 -15.26
N GLN A 5 31.59 12.98 -15.48
CA GLN A 5 32.37 13.83 -14.58
C GLN A 5 31.52 14.49 -13.48
N ASN A 6 30.19 14.26 -13.46
CA ASN A 6 29.26 14.87 -12.52
C ASN A 6 28.76 13.90 -11.42
N VAL A 7 29.44 12.76 -11.25
CA VAL A 7 28.94 11.62 -10.45
C VAL A 7 29.16 11.75 -8.94
N LEU A 8 29.89 12.74 -8.41
CA LEU A 8 30.21 12.71 -6.97
C LEU A 8 30.44 14.08 -6.32
N GLN A 9 29.59 15.08 -6.57
CA GLN A 9 29.51 16.22 -5.64
C GLN A 9 28.71 15.78 -4.40
N GLN A 10 29.42 15.31 -3.37
CA GLN A 10 28.83 14.96 -2.08
C GLN A 10 28.65 16.24 -1.26
N ASN A 11 27.45 16.83 -1.36
CA ASN A 11 27.08 17.97 -0.51
C ASN A 11 26.91 17.47 0.92
N THR A 12 27.80 17.90 1.81
CA THR A 12 27.76 17.58 3.25
C THR A 12 27.22 18.76 4.03
N TYR A 13 26.19 18.52 4.83
CA TYR A 13 25.59 19.54 5.69
C TYR A 13 26.05 19.36 7.13
N VAL A 14 26.44 20.45 7.79
CA VAL A 14 26.90 20.46 9.18
C VAL A 14 25.95 21.34 9.99
N VAL A 15 25.42 20.81 11.09
CA VAL A 15 24.55 21.54 12.01
C VAL A 15 25.38 22.01 13.21
N VAL A 16 25.36 23.31 13.48
CA VAL A 16 26.01 23.90 14.65
C VAL A 16 24.91 24.46 15.55
N SER A 17 24.78 23.89 16.75
CA SER A 17 23.85 24.34 17.77
C SER A 17 24.49 25.40 18.68
N TYR A 18 23.67 26.31 19.18
CA TYR A 18 24.06 27.28 20.20
C TYR A 18 23.05 27.23 21.35
N TYR A 19 23.55 27.15 22.58
CA TYR A 19 22.72 27.23 23.78
C TYR A 19 22.92 28.58 24.43
N THR A 20 21.83 29.29 24.73
CA THR A 20 21.88 30.57 25.44
C THR A 20 22.50 30.46 26.85
N ALA A 21 22.60 29.26 27.41
CA ALA A 21 23.35 29.01 28.65
C ALA A 21 24.87 29.20 28.52
N GLU A 22 25.42 29.18 27.30
CA GLU A 22 26.83 29.51 27.01
C GLU A 22 27.13 31.01 27.16
N PHE A 23 26.10 31.83 27.27
CA PHE A 23 26.20 33.27 27.48
C PHE A 23 26.74 33.54 28.89
N GLY A 24 28.03 33.86 28.98
CA GLY A 24 28.74 34.07 30.25
C GLY A 24 28.39 35.35 31.03
N GLY A 25 27.16 35.87 30.90
CA GLY A 25 26.72 37.13 31.52
C GLY A 25 25.25 37.10 31.98
N GLU A 26 24.79 38.16 32.64
CA GLU A 26 23.40 38.29 33.12
C GLU A 26 22.42 38.45 31.93
N ILE A 27 22.03 37.32 31.33
CA ILE A 27 21.01 37.21 30.26
C ILE A 27 19.72 37.95 30.63
N ASN A 28 19.42 38.06 31.93
CA ASN A 28 18.23 38.71 32.47
C ASN A 28 18.16 40.23 32.20
N ASN A 29 19.28 40.86 31.83
CA ASN A 29 19.33 42.31 31.57
C ASN A 29 19.13 42.66 30.09
N TYR A 30 19.07 41.65 29.21
CA TYR A 30 18.91 41.85 27.77
C TYR A 30 17.48 41.54 27.34
N SER A 31 16.99 42.31 26.38
CA SER A 31 15.77 41.98 25.66
C SER A 31 15.96 40.71 24.83
N LYS A 32 14.84 40.07 24.48
CA LYS A 32 14.87 38.85 23.64
C LYS A 32 15.57 39.10 22.30
N GLU A 33 15.33 40.25 21.68
CA GLU A 33 15.92 40.62 20.40
C GLU A 33 17.44 40.82 20.51
N GLU A 34 17.93 41.39 21.60
CA GLU A 34 19.37 41.52 21.87
C GLU A 34 20.03 40.16 22.07
N ILE A 35 19.38 39.26 22.82
CA ILE A 35 19.86 37.88 23.02
C ILE A 35 19.93 37.16 21.67
N ASP A 36 18.91 37.27 20.83
CA ASP A 36 18.87 36.64 19.50
C ASP A 36 19.97 37.17 18.58
N ASN A 37 20.20 38.49 18.56
CA ASN A 37 21.25 39.12 17.76
C ASN A 37 22.66 38.72 18.19
N ILE A 38 22.92 38.65 19.50
CA ILE A 38 24.22 38.21 20.03
C ILE A 38 24.43 36.73 19.74
N SER A 39 23.40 35.90 19.98
CA SER A 39 23.42 34.47 19.69
C SER A 39 23.71 34.20 18.21
N PHE A 40 23.05 34.94 17.31
CA PHE A 40 23.29 34.86 15.87
C PHE A 40 24.72 35.26 15.50
N SER A 41 25.23 36.36 16.06
CA SER A 41 26.59 36.85 15.76
C SER A 41 27.67 35.86 16.22
N GLU A 42 27.50 35.27 17.41
CA GLU A 42 28.42 34.26 17.93
C GLU A 42 28.34 32.97 17.10
N LEU A 43 27.13 32.48 16.83
CA LEU A 43 26.89 31.29 16.01
C LEU A 43 27.49 31.46 14.61
N TYR A 44 27.26 32.60 13.97
CA TYR A 44 27.82 32.91 12.66
C TYR A 44 29.35 32.90 12.70
N THR A 45 29.96 33.51 13.72
CA THR A 45 31.42 33.51 13.91
C THR A 45 31.96 32.10 14.10
N ARG A 46 31.26 31.26 14.89
CA ARG A 46 31.60 29.85 15.13
C ARG A 46 31.56 29.04 13.83
N VAL A 47 30.50 29.20 13.04
CA VAL A 47 30.37 28.54 11.73
C VAL A 47 31.46 29.00 10.76
N GLN A 48 31.76 30.29 10.71
CA GLN A 48 32.86 30.82 9.88
C GLN A 48 34.22 30.27 10.29
N ALA A 49 34.46 30.06 11.59
CA ALA A 49 35.67 29.39 12.08
C ALA A 49 35.75 27.93 11.62
N VAL A 50 34.64 27.20 11.64
CA VAL A 50 34.55 25.82 11.11
C VAL A 50 34.79 25.78 9.60
N ILE A 51 34.19 26.69 8.83
CA ILE A 51 34.43 26.78 7.38
C ILE A 51 35.93 27.03 7.11
N ARG A 52 36.55 27.96 7.85
CA ARG A 52 37.98 28.26 7.72
C ARG A 52 38.88 27.09 8.10
N SER A 53 38.53 26.29 9.10
CA SER A 53 39.33 25.11 9.45
C SER A 53 39.27 24.03 8.36
N LEU A 54 38.10 23.85 7.74
CA LEU A 54 37.88 22.93 6.63
C LEU A 54 38.56 23.37 5.32
N ALA A 55 38.78 24.67 5.14
CA ALA A 55 39.49 25.20 3.96
C ALA A 55 40.92 24.65 3.81
N SER A 56 41.57 24.26 4.92
CA SER A 56 42.90 23.60 4.89
C SER A 56 42.89 22.23 4.21
N ALA A 57 41.72 21.57 4.17
CA ALA A 57 41.49 20.30 3.50
C ALA A 57 40.82 20.49 2.12
N GLU A 58 40.90 21.70 1.55
CA GLU A 58 40.26 22.07 0.27
C GLU A 58 38.73 21.92 0.26
N VAL A 59 38.10 21.87 1.44
CA VAL A 59 36.65 21.83 1.57
C VAL A 59 36.14 23.25 1.75
N TYR A 60 35.45 23.75 0.73
CA TYR A 60 34.84 25.07 0.75
C TYR A 60 33.36 24.96 1.14
N GLY A 61 32.94 25.77 2.10
CA GLY A 61 31.57 25.79 2.60
C GLY A 61 31.03 27.21 2.68
N ARG A 62 29.71 27.32 2.80
CA ARG A 62 28.99 28.58 3.02
C ARG A 62 27.88 28.37 4.04
N VAL A 63 27.50 29.46 4.70
CA VAL A 63 26.29 29.47 5.55
C VAL A 63 25.07 29.48 4.64
N LEU A 64 24.07 28.66 4.97
CA LEU A 64 22.80 28.61 4.24
C LEU A 64 21.87 29.73 4.71
N GLU A 65 21.14 30.29 3.76
CA GLU A 65 20.04 31.21 4.05
C GLU A 65 18.79 30.44 4.49
N SER A 66 17.82 31.14 5.09
CA SER A 66 16.60 30.52 5.62
C SER A 66 15.78 29.83 4.53
N GLU A 67 15.75 30.39 3.31
CA GLU A 67 15.08 29.81 2.16
C GLU A 67 15.74 28.49 1.74
N GLU A 68 17.07 28.49 1.63
CA GLU A 68 17.86 27.33 1.23
C GLU A 68 17.80 26.20 2.26
N LEU A 69 17.71 26.55 3.55
CA LEU A 69 17.48 25.60 4.62
C LEU A 69 16.09 24.95 4.51
N ALA A 70 15.06 25.74 4.23
CA ALA A 70 13.70 25.23 4.04
C ALA A 70 13.63 24.28 2.83
N GLU A 71 14.27 24.64 1.72
CA GLU A 71 14.39 23.79 0.54
C GLU A 71 15.11 22.48 0.85
N LEU A 72 16.24 22.54 1.56
CA LEU A 72 16.98 21.35 1.98
C LEU A 72 16.12 20.40 2.80
N LEU A 73 15.40 20.94 3.80
CA LEU A 73 14.52 20.15 4.66
C LEU A 73 13.35 19.56 3.88
N TYR A 74 12.80 20.31 2.91
CA TYR A 74 11.75 19.82 2.03
C TYR A 74 12.24 18.65 1.18
N ILE A 75 13.41 18.77 0.56
CA ILE A 75 14.02 17.69 -0.25
C ILE A 75 14.37 16.48 0.62
N ALA A 76 14.95 16.70 1.80
CA ALA A 76 15.32 15.64 2.73
C ALA A 76 14.09 14.85 3.23
N TYR A 77 12.96 15.55 3.46
CA TYR A 77 11.70 14.94 3.86
C TYR A 77 11.02 14.17 2.72
N ASN A 78 11.08 14.69 1.49
CA ASN A 78 10.44 14.10 0.31
C ASN A 78 11.40 13.27 -0.54
N ARG A 79 12.51 12.78 0.03
CA ARG A 79 13.60 12.10 -0.70
C ARG A 79 13.13 10.90 -1.51
N ASP A 80 12.07 10.21 -1.07
CA ASP A 80 11.50 9.05 -1.77
C ASP A 80 10.59 9.45 -2.96
N GLU A 81 10.10 10.69 -3.02
CA GLU A 81 9.31 11.24 -4.15
C GLU A 81 10.15 12.12 -5.10
N ALA A 82 11.37 12.51 -4.70
CA ALA A 82 12.23 13.46 -5.41
C ALA A 82 12.87 12.91 -6.70
N GLU A 83 12.76 11.60 -6.98
CA GLU A 83 13.30 11.01 -8.22
C GLU A 83 12.50 11.40 -9.48
N VAL A 84 11.32 12.05 -9.33
CA VAL A 84 10.40 12.30 -10.45
C VAL A 84 10.37 13.76 -10.94
N LEU A 85 10.90 14.74 -10.20
CA LEU A 85 10.90 16.14 -10.67
C LEU A 85 12.31 16.63 -10.99
N ASN A 86 12.63 16.70 -12.28
CA ASN A 86 13.77 17.45 -12.78
C ASN A 86 13.58 18.96 -12.50
N LEU A 87 13.97 19.40 -11.30
CA LEU A 87 13.78 20.75 -10.74
C LEU A 87 14.36 21.88 -11.61
N ARG A 88 15.27 21.60 -12.54
CA ARG A 88 15.75 22.61 -13.51
C ARG A 88 14.62 23.22 -14.37
N LYS A 89 13.53 22.48 -14.62
CA LYS A 89 12.36 23.01 -15.32
C LYS A 89 11.41 23.82 -14.42
N ALA A 90 11.48 23.63 -13.11
CA ALA A 90 10.66 24.38 -12.14
C ALA A 90 11.25 25.76 -11.83
N PHE A 91 12.58 25.89 -11.83
CA PHE A 91 13.27 27.18 -11.68
C PHE A 91 12.94 28.19 -12.81
N ASP A 92 12.72 27.73 -14.04
CA ASP A 92 12.32 28.59 -15.16
C ASP A 92 10.86 29.09 -15.03
N ALA A 93 10.05 28.46 -14.17
CA ALA A 93 8.63 28.74 -13.99
C ALA A 93 8.38 29.46 -12.66
N GLY A 94 8.98 30.66 -12.53
CA GLY A 94 8.92 31.66 -11.45
C GLY A 94 8.09 31.42 -10.17
N PHE A 95 8.60 31.98 -9.06
CA PHE A 95 8.11 31.93 -7.68
C PHE A 95 6.58 31.99 -7.44
N ASP A 96 5.79 32.47 -8.39
CA ASP A 96 4.31 32.50 -8.34
C ASP A 96 3.65 31.11 -8.27
N ASN A 97 4.31 30.04 -8.73
CA ASN A 97 3.73 28.69 -8.64
C ASN A 97 3.80 28.07 -7.24
N PHE A 98 4.67 28.54 -6.34
CA PHE A 98 4.80 27.98 -4.99
C PHE A 98 3.58 28.30 -4.10
N TYR A 99 2.94 29.45 -4.30
CA TYR A 99 1.76 29.85 -3.52
C TYR A 99 0.44 29.22 -4.01
N VAL A 100 0.44 28.52 -5.15
CA VAL A 100 -0.78 27.91 -5.73
C VAL A 100 -0.85 26.39 -5.46
N THR A 101 0.24 25.72 -5.10
CA THR A 101 0.28 24.25 -4.97
C THR A 101 0.22 23.69 -3.55
N ALA A 102 -0.04 24.52 -2.52
CA ALA A 102 -0.16 24.04 -1.14
C ALA A 102 -1.43 23.21 -0.78
N PRO A 103 -2.51 23.08 -1.59
CA PRO A 103 -3.64 22.20 -1.23
C PRO A 103 -3.69 20.81 -1.91
N ASP A 104 -2.86 20.45 -2.89
CA ASP A 104 -3.10 19.24 -3.72
C ASP A 104 -2.18 18.02 -3.42
N ILE A 105 -1.48 18.01 -2.28
CA ILE A 105 -0.63 16.86 -1.90
C ILE A 105 -1.40 15.89 -1.01
N LEU A 106 -2.16 16.40 -0.05
CA LEU A 106 -3.01 15.58 0.82
C LEU A 106 -4.14 14.92 0.04
N GLU A 107 -4.74 15.65 -0.91
CA GLU A 107 -5.79 15.11 -1.77
C GLU A 107 -5.25 14.05 -2.74
N LYS A 108 -4.05 14.25 -3.29
CA LYS A 108 -3.36 13.24 -4.10
C LYS A 108 -3.00 11.98 -3.29
N LYS A 109 -2.52 12.13 -2.04
CA LYS A 109 -2.28 11.00 -1.13
C LYS A 109 -3.58 10.26 -0.80
N LYS A 110 -4.66 10.99 -0.53
CA LYS A 110 -5.98 10.41 -0.29
C LYS A 110 -6.46 9.59 -1.50
N ARG A 111 -6.33 10.14 -2.72
CA ARG A 111 -6.71 9.47 -3.97
C ARG A 111 -5.89 8.21 -4.23
N LYS A 112 -4.59 8.23 -3.94
CA LYS A 112 -3.72 7.06 -4.07
C LYS A 112 -4.12 5.96 -3.10
N ILE A 113 -4.39 6.30 -1.84
CA ILE A 113 -4.89 5.35 -0.83
C ILE A 113 -6.25 4.77 -1.27
N GLU A 114 -7.16 5.59 -1.80
CA GLU A 114 -8.45 5.13 -2.32
C GLU A 114 -8.29 4.17 -3.51
N GLN A 115 -7.31 4.40 -4.40
CA GLN A 115 -7.01 3.49 -5.51
C GLN A 115 -6.43 2.15 -5.03
N GLU A 116 -5.49 2.18 -4.09
CA GLU A 116 -4.90 0.96 -3.50
C GLU A 116 -5.98 0.10 -2.81
N ILE A 117 -6.92 0.74 -2.08
CA ILE A 117 -8.05 0.04 -1.46
C ILE A 117 -8.95 -0.63 -2.51
N GLU A 118 -9.25 0.06 -3.62
CA GLU A 118 -10.11 -0.49 -4.68
C GLU A 118 -9.43 -1.69 -5.37
N GLU A 119 -8.14 -1.59 -5.67
CA GLU A 119 -7.36 -2.68 -6.26
C GLU A 119 -7.33 -3.91 -5.33
N GLU A 120 -7.00 -3.73 -4.05
CA GLU A 120 -7.01 -4.82 -3.07
C GLU A 120 -8.41 -5.44 -2.89
N ALA A 121 -9.47 -4.61 -2.91
CA ALA A 121 -10.84 -5.09 -2.82
C ALA A 121 -11.23 -5.96 -4.04
N ILE A 122 -10.83 -5.57 -5.25
CA ILE A 122 -11.07 -6.34 -6.48
C ILE A 122 -10.30 -7.67 -6.45
N GLU A 123 -9.03 -7.65 -6.02
CA GLU A 123 -8.24 -8.87 -5.89
C GLU A 123 -8.85 -9.85 -4.87
N LEU A 124 -9.27 -9.33 -3.70
CA LEU A 124 -9.92 -10.13 -2.67
C LEU A 124 -11.26 -10.70 -3.13
N ALA A 125 -12.08 -9.92 -3.83
CA ALA A 125 -13.35 -10.38 -4.37
C ALA A 125 -13.14 -11.46 -5.45
N THR A 126 -12.17 -11.26 -6.34
CA THR A 126 -11.87 -12.19 -7.43
C THR A 126 -11.32 -13.51 -6.91
N SER A 127 -10.37 -13.46 -5.98
CA SER A 127 -9.81 -14.66 -5.34
C SER A 127 -10.88 -15.44 -4.57
N SER A 128 -11.74 -14.75 -3.82
CA SER A 128 -12.87 -15.37 -3.12
C SER A 128 -13.87 -16.03 -4.07
N LEU A 129 -14.17 -15.38 -5.21
CA LEU A 129 -15.09 -15.93 -6.21
C LEU A 129 -14.50 -17.20 -6.86
N LEU A 130 -13.23 -17.18 -7.23
CA LEU A 130 -12.55 -18.32 -7.82
C LEU A 130 -12.51 -19.51 -6.85
N GLU A 131 -12.21 -19.27 -5.58
CA GLU A 131 -12.19 -20.34 -4.58
C GLU A 131 -13.59 -20.91 -4.33
N ALA A 132 -14.61 -20.05 -4.27
CA ALA A 132 -16.00 -20.49 -4.15
C ALA A 132 -16.45 -21.33 -5.37
N ASP A 133 -16.07 -20.94 -6.58
CA ASP A 133 -16.38 -21.71 -7.79
C ASP A 133 -15.64 -23.05 -7.81
N ARG A 134 -14.38 -23.08 -7.36
CA ARG A 134 -13.59 -24.31 -7.20
C ARG A 134 -14.24 -25.28 -6.22
N ILE A 135 -14.69 -24.78 -5.06
CA ILE A 135 -15.42 -25.58 -4.06
C ILE A 135 -16.71 -26.12 -4.68
N ARG A 136 -17.47 -25.28 -5.39
CA ARG A 136 -18.71 -25.71 -6.04
C ARG A 136 -18.47 -26.77 -7.12
N MET A 137 -17.41 -26.65 -7.91
CA MET A 137 -17.02 -27.68 -8.88
C MET A 137 -16.62 -29.00 -8.20
N LEU A 138 -15.90 -28.92 -7.08
CA LEU A 138 -15.54 -30.09 -6.27
C LEU A 138 -16.79 -30.74 -5.67
N GLU A 139 -17.75 -29.97 -5.18
CA GLU A 139 -19.03 -30.47 -4.66
C GLU A 139 -19.87 -31.13 -5.76
N ASN A 140 -20.00 -30.50 -6.93
CA ASN A 140 -20.72 -31.05 -8.07
C ASN A 140 -20.07 -32.34 -8.59
N SER A 141 -18.74 -32.44 -8.54
CA SER A 141 -18.01 -33.65 -8.96
C SER A 141 -17.88 -34.70 -7.86
N LYS A 142 -18.16 -34.37 -6.59
CA LYS A 142 -18.00 -35.28 -5.44
C LYS A 142 -18.76 -36.59 -5.64
N GLN A 143 -20.04 -36.51 -6.00
CA GLN A 143 -20.87 -37.71 -6.20
C GLN A 143 -20.33 -38.58 -7.33
N GLN A 144 -19.87 -37.98 -8.42
CA GLN A 144 -19.29 -38.70 -9.54
C GLN A 144 -17.96 -39.37 -9.13
N ARG A 145 -17.07 -38.65 -8.44
CA ARG A 145 -15.81 -39.19 -7.92
C ARG A 145 -16.02 -40.32 -6.91
N VAL A 146 -17.06 -40.25 -6.09
CA VAL A 146 -17.46 -41.34 -5.18
C VAL A 146 -17.89 -42.58 -5.97
N LYS A 147 -18.67 -42.42 -7.05
CA LYS A 147 -19.04 -43.53 -7.93
C LYS A 147 -17.86 -44.13 -8.66
N ASP A 148 -16.98 -43.30 -9.19
CA ASP A 148 -15.77 -43.75 -9.89
C ASP A 148 -14.88 -44.56 -8.93
N ARG A 149 -14.69 -44.06 -7.69
CA ARG A 149 -13.96 -44.79 -6.66
C ARG A 149 -14.63 -46.09 -6.22
N ALA A 150 -15.96 -46.10 -6.09
CA ALA A 150 -16.72 -47.32 -5.78
C ALA A 150 -16.58 -48.36 -6.91
N ASN A 151 -16.58 -47.93 -8.18
CA ASN A 151 -16.34 -48.81 -9.32
C ASN A 151 -14.91 -49.37 -9.33
N GLU A 152 -13.89 -48.56 -9.02
CA GLU A 152 -12.50 -49.03 -8.88
C GLU A 152 -12.36 -50.11 -7.81
N ILE A 153 -13.02 -49.93 -6.65
CA ILE A 153 -13.00 -50.91 -5.57
C ILE A 153 -13.64 -52.22 -6.04
N VAL A 154 -14.82 -52.15 -6.67
CA VAL A 154 -15.50 -53.34 -7.20
C VAL A 154 -14.68 -54.03 -8.30
N ASP A 155 -13.96 -53.26 -9.12
CA ASP A 155 -13.04 -53.78 -10.13
C ASP A 155 -11.84 -54.50 -9.53
N ALA A 156 -11.30 -54.01 -8.41
CA ALA A 156 -10.21 -54.66 -7.69
C ALA A 156 -10.64 -56.02 -7.09
N TYR A 157 -11.90 -56.19 -6.73
CA TYR A 157 -12.44 -57.44 -6.19
C TYR A 157 -13.06 -58.37 -7.24
N LYS A 158 -12.97 -58.03 -8.53
CA LYS A 158 -13.63 -58.75 -9.63
C LYS A 158 -13.33 -60.25 -9.66
N ASP A 159 -12.11 -60.66 -9.35
CA ASP A 159 -11.69 -62.06 -9.36
C ASP A 159 -12.21 -62.86 -8.15
N SER A 160 -12.71 -62.16 -7.12
CA SER A 160 -13.29 -62.74 -5.90
C SER A 160 -14.82 -62.71 -5.89
N LEU A 161 -15.45 -62.05 -6.86
CA LEU A 161 -16.91 -61.99 -7.02
C LEU A 161 -17.37 -62.92 -8.15
N ASP A 162 -18.54 -63.53 -7.98
CA ASP A 162 -19.23 -64.17 -9.09
C ASP A 162 -19.65 -63.13 -10.16
N LYS A 163 -19.67 -63.55 -11.43
CA LYS A 163 -19.92 -62.66 -12.58
C LYS A 163 -21.29 -61.97 -12.49
N GLU A 164 -22.28 -62.65 -11.94
CA GLU A 164 -23.64 -62.12 -11.78
C GLU A 164 -23.67 -61.06 -10.67
N LEU A 165 -23.02 -61.34 -9.53
CA LEU A 165 -22.91 -60.42 -8.40
C LEU A 165 -22.16 -59.13 -8.78
N TYR A 166 -21.01 -59.26 -9.46
CA TYR A 166 -20.23 -58.12 -9.94
C TYR A 166 -21.04 -57.18 -10.87
N LYS A 167 -21.83 -57.76 -11.77
CA LYS A 167 -22.65 -56.99 -12.73
C LYS A 167 -23.79 -56.25 -12.04
N GLU A 168 -24.47 -56.89 -11.10
CA GLU A 168 -25.53 -56.24 -10.30
C GLU A 168 -24.96 -55.14 -9.39
N THR A 169 -23.80 -55.34 -8.76
CA THR A 169 -23.15 -54.31 -7.92
C THR A 169 -22.80 -53.06 -8.73
N LYS A 170 -22.22 -53.20 -9.94
CA LYS A 170 -21.98 -52.04 -10.82
C LYS A 170 -23.28 -51.34 -11.24
N ARG A 171 -24.36 -52.10 -11.46
CA ARG A 171 -25.67 -51.55 -11.81
C ARG A 171 -26.29 -50.74 -10.67
N GLN A 172 -26.14 -51.20 -9.43
CA GLN A 172 -26.60 -50.48 -8.24
C GLN A 172 -25.82 -49.18 -8.01
N ILE A 173 -24.49 -49.20 -8.14
CA ILE A 173 -23.64 -47.99 -8.02
C ILE A 173 -24.01 -46.93 -9.06
N LYS A 174 -24.40 -47.33 -10.27
CA LYS A 174 -24.84 -46.40 -11.32
C LYS A 174 -26.19 -45.74 -10.98
N ASN A 175 -27.14 -46.52 -10.45
CA ASN A 175 -28.52 -46.11 -10.22
C ASN A 175 -28.77 -45.31 -8.92
N SER A 176 -27.80 -45.24 -8.01
CA SER A 176 -27.96 -44.62 -6.69
C SER A 176 -28.30 -43.11 -6.66
N ASN A 177 -28.23 -42.38 -7.79
CA ASN A 177 -28.48 -40.92 -7.82
C ASN A 177 -29.91 -40.49 -8.15
N LYS A 178 -30.78 -41.38 -8.67
CA LYS A 178 -32.12 -40.96 -9.13
C LYS A 178 -33.06 -40.49 -8.00
N THR A 179 -32.71 -40.75 -6.75
CA THR A 179 -33.57 -40.47 -5.59
C THR A 179 -33.24 -39.13 -4.92
N GLU A 180 -32.05 -38.54 -5.14
CA GLU A 180 -31.64 -37.28 -4.50
C GLU A 180 -31.89 -36.02 -5.36
N GLU A 181 -31.91 -36.14 -6.69
CA GLU A 181 -32.14 -34.99 -7.59
C GLU A 181 -33.53 -34.34 -7.41
N ASN A 182 -34.55 -35.13 -7.06
CA ASN A 182 -35.92 -34.62 -6.82
C ASN A 182 -36.03 -33.74 -5.56
N ASN A 183 -35.16 -33.94 -4.55
CA ASN A 183 -35.23 -33.18 -3.29
C ASN A 183 -34.54 -31.79 -3.39
N ILE A 184 -33.61 -31.61 -4.34
CA ILE A 184 -32.84 -30.37 -4.50
C ILE A 184 -33.64 -29.31 -5.29
N GLU A 185 -34.58 -29.71 -6.15
CA GLU A 185 -35.45 -28.76 -6.87
C GLU A 185 -36.50 -28.11 -5.95
N GLU A 186 -37.07 -28.86 -4.98
CA GLU A 186 -38.06 -28.33 -4.02
C GLU A 186 -37.46 -27.27 -3.06
N GLU A 187 -36.18 -27.39 -2.68
CA GLU A 187 -35.51 -26.39 -1.83
C GLU A 187 -35.16 -25.09 -2.59
N LYS A 188 -34.86 -25.18 -3.90
CA LYS A 188 -34.54 -24.00 -4.73
C LYS A 188 -35.77 -23.14 -5.00
N GLU A 189 -36.94 -23.74 -5.13
CA GLU A 189 -38.19 -23.02 -5.36
C GLU A 189 -38.64 -22.25 -4.09
N ASN A 190 -38.46 -22.86 -2.90
CA ASN A 190 -38.77 -22.22 -1.61
C ASN A 190 -37.88 -21.00 -1.29
N LYS A 191 -36.59 -21.02 -1.64
CA LYS A 191 -35.69 -19.86 -1.43
C LYS A 191 -36.03 -18.66 -2.31
N LYS A 192 -36.51 -18.88 -3.54
CA LYS A 192 -36.97 -17.79 -4.44
C LYS A 192 -38.20 -17.06 -3.88
N ILE A 193 -39.11 -17.76 -3.20
CA ILE A 193 -40.34 -17.17 -2.63
C ILE A 193 -40.00 -16.27 -1.42
N HIS A 194 -39.00 -16.63 -0.61
CA HIS A 194 -38.62 -15.87 0.58
C HIS A 194 -37.94 -14.52 0.24
N SER A 195 -37.07 -14.50 -0.78
CA SER A 195 -36.40 -13.27 -1.23
C SER A 195 -37.37 -12.19 -1.75
N LYS A 196 -38.44 -12.59 -2.46
CA LYS A 196 -39.47 -11.67 -2.97
C LYS A 196 -40.32 -11.00 -1.87
N LYS A 197 -40.47 -11.64 -0.70
CA LYS A 197 -41.20 -11.06 0.44
C LYS A 197 -40.39 -9.95 1.12
N ILE A 198 -39.08 -10.12 1.25
CA ILE A 198 -38.20 -9.17 1.95
C ILE A 198 -38.09 -7.82 1.21
N THR A 199 -38.06 -7.83 -0.13
CA THR A 199 -37.96 -6.60 -0.94
C THR A 199 -39.25 -5.76 -0.95
N ARG A 200 -40.41 -6.35 -0.63
CA ARG A 200 -41.68 -5.60 -0.56
C ARG A 200 -41.81 -4.81 0.75
N THR A 201 -41.27 -5.30 1.86
CA THR A 201 -41.43 -4.68 3.19
C THR A 201 -40.52 -3.48 3.40
N THR A 202 -39.40 -3.37 2.68
CA THR A 202 -38.47 -2.23 2.77
C THR A 202 -38.91 -1.01 1.97
N ARG A 203 -39.83 -1.17 1.01
CA ARG A 203 -40.31 -0.06 0.16
C ARG A 203 -41.43 0.77 0.81
N THR A 204 -42.13 0.24 1.80
CA THR A 204 -43.26 0.91 2.48
C THR A 204 -42.88 1.72 3.72
N LYS A 205 -41.62 1.67 4.18
CA LYS A 205 -41.13 2.43 5.35
C LYS A 205 -40.44 3.76 5.01
N LYS A 206 -40.37 4.13 3.73
CA LYS A 206 -39.89 5.43 3.25
C LYS A 206 -41.03 6.15 2.52
N SER A 207 -42.00 6.66 3.24
CA SER A 207 -42.96 7.68 2.78
C SER A 207 -43.44 8.46 3.98
#